data_AF-A0A944N1M5-F1
#
_entry.id   AF-A0A944N1M5-F1
#
_cell.length_a   1.000
_cell.length_b   1.000
_cell.length_c   1.000
_cell.angle_alpha   90.00
_cell.angle_beta   90.00
_cell.angle_gamma   90.00
#
_symmetry.space_group_name_H-M   'P 1'
#
loop_
_entity.id
_entity.type
_entity.pdbx_description
1 polymer ?
#
loop_
_entity_poly.entity_id
_entity_poly.type
_entity_poly.pdbx_seq_one_letter_code
_entity_poly.pdbx_strand_id
1 'polypeptide(L)'
;MDTTSIIPISGDHFEDFMLLTNPEHKSSRTKQAWQALRQQIQAHVPSSLSVDLNRICVDTIRMELLIFPVVEHWKRPLTNAEWAHIENEAKQLEQQMEKLRKLSSLVRKKDPLSFPELAPLFNKLFEHNQELRQNWSTFKSAWSDYKKDWQQFQTKKKLLLRNKQKPAKSPAETFQENNTADKEIEPPMSPPMFSRDRWHALRISSKALEIEVLHQCQRFRDGTMQDAEDLNDETHPGVKFLVEELRKIYLKTHGFELIERVKLVQQRNDQLMQELQPYFPEPIISAEMKAETKSSSKLRNTSTDKSKKDKSSGSNYLRRIVLILLIIFLGVFVIFLVQMQDPSPAKNIIKHLKFFPKNKTMTAKSSTGNKPSEFNMEDMMQEFGSNIPVQESNERLKKMLTAPPEILDNIANSILQEIGKNTVFVFSEAQTIYLFWKGKVEKYASPEDLKKKLKQLEQKYKDVESLWKEMGDNAPEKIKVIPDVLDGKSTYALEMLDENGDPLKAYMTEEGVLLRLSNGQLLDKPLTPHQAAQKISEL
;
A
#
# COMPACT_ATOMS: atom_id res chain seq x y z
N MET A 1 24.90 36.03 17.16
CA MET A 1 24.06 34.86 16.86
C MET A 1 24.76 34.16 15.73
N ASP A 2 25.26 32.94 15.94
CA ASP A 2 25.88 32.18 14.85
C ASP A 2 24.78 31.87 13.83
N THR A 3 24.83 32.56 12.69
CA THR A 3 23.88 32.39 11.59
C THR A 3 24.12 31.04 10.94
N THR A 4 23.30 30.04 11.30
CA THR A 4 23.24 28.77 10.58
C THR A 4 22.99 29.04 9.09
N SER A 5 23.99 28.78 8.26
CA SER A 5 23.92 29.02 6.81
C SER A 5 23.24 27.84 6.12
N ILE A 6 22.22 28.11 5.29
CA ILE A 6 21.55 27.11 4.46
C ILE A 6 22.25 27.10 3.10
N ILE A 7 22.76 25.94 2.68
CA ILE A 7 23.27 25.72 1.32
C ILE A 7 22.08 25.25 0.47
N PRO A 8 21.70 26.01 -0.59
CA PRO A 8 20.50 25.75 -1.37
C PRO A 8 20.62 24.50 -2.26
N ILE A 9 19.51 24.09 -2.85
CA ILE A 9 19.49 22.96 -3.80
C ILE A 9 20.10 23.42 -5.14
N SER A 10 21.20 22.83 -5.56
CA SER A 10 21.82 23.03 -6.88
C SER A 10 21.43 21.95 -7.88
N GLY A 11 20.94 20.80 -7.40
CA GLY A 11 20.67 19.62 -8.22
C GLY A 11 21.89 18.76 -8.48
N ASP A 12 23.03 19.04 -7.82
CA ASP A 12 24.24 18.23 -7.95
C ASP A 12 24.00 16.80 -7.44
N HIS A 13 24.69 15.83 -8.04
CA HIS A 13 24.60 14.41 -7.69
C HIS A 13 23.23 13.76 -7.89
N PHE A 14 22.26 14.45 -8.49
CA PHE A 14 20.94 13.85 -8.73
C PHE A 14 21.02 12.64 -9.66
N GLU A 15 21.96 12.63 -10.61
CA GLU A 15 22.19 11.49 -11.51
C GLU A 15 22.68 10.23 -10.78
N ASP A 16 23.27 10.36 -9.60
CA ASP A 16 23.83 9.21 -8.87
C ASP A 16 22.71 8.30 -8.33
N PHE A 17 21.60 8.89 -7.86
CA PHE A 17 20.43 8.09 -7.43
C PHE A 17 19.58 7.63 -8.62
N MET A 18 19.65 8.32 -9.77
CA MET A 18 18.97 7.93 -10.99
C MET A 18 19.40 6.53 -11.47
N LEU A 19 20.66 6.15 -11.23
CA LEU A 19 21.16 4.79 -11.52
C LEU A 19 20.47 3.68 -10.71
N LEU A 20 19.83 4.00 -9.57
CA LEU A 20 19.03 3.04 -8.79
C LEU A 20 17.71 2.65 -9.49
N THR A 21 17.32 3.43 -10.50
CA THR A 21 16.10 3.21 -11.27
C THR A 21 16.36 2.58 -12.64
N ASN A 22 17.65 2.48 -13.06
CA ASN A 22 18.03 1.86 -14.32
C ASN A 22 18.03 0.33 -14.21
N PRO A 23 17.22 -0.41 -15.00
CA PRO A 23 17.13 -1.88 -14.94
C PRO A 23 18.48 -2.61 -15.04
N GLU A 24 19.42 -2.12 -15.85
CA GLU A 24 20.70 -2.78 -16.11
C GLU A 24 21.67 -2.69 -14.91
N HIS A 25 21.59 -1.58 -14.17
CA HIS A 25 22.49 -1.30 -13.06
C HIS A 25 21.84 -1.42 -11.69
N LYS A 26 20.51 -1.58 -11.63
CA LYS A 26 19.70 -1.53 -10.40
C LYS A 26 20.22 -2.46 -9.31
N SER A 27 20.54 -3.71 -9.66
CA SER A 27 20.99 -4.70 -8.67
C SER A 27 22.31 -4.30 -7.98
N SER A 28 23.33 -3.96 -8.77
CA SER A 28 24.65 -3.57 -8.24
C SER A 28 24.58 -2.23 -7.49
N ARG A 29 23.85 -1.26 -8.05
CA ARG A 29 23.68 0.07 -7.46
C ARG A 29 22.88 0.04 -6.17
N THR A 30 21.85 -0.80 -6.07
CA THR A 30 21.08 -0.99 -4.83
C THR A 30 21.99 -1.48 -3.70
N LYS A 31 22.89 -2.44 -3.98
CA LYS A 31 23.84 -2.94 -2.98
C LYS A 31 24.81 -1.84 -2.52
N GLN A 32 25.35 -1.06 -3.45
CA GLN A 32 26.21 0.09 -3.14
C GLN A 32 25.48 1.15 -2.32
N ALA A 33 24.24 1.47 -2.67
CA ALA A 33 23.44 2.46 -1.96
C ALA A 33 23.11 2.04 -0.52
N TRP A 34 22.85 0.76 -0.26
CA TRP A 34 22.73 0.24 1.10
C TRP A 34 24.02 0.36 1.91
N GLN A 35 25.19 0.12 1.29
CA GLN A 35 26.49 0.27 1.94
C GLN A 35 26.80 1.74 2.23
N ALA A 36 26.55 2.63 1.26
CA ALA A 36 26.70 4.08 1.42
C ALA A 36 25.81 4.59 2.56
N LEU A 37 24.55 4.16 2.62
CA LEU A 37 23.63 4.54 3.71
C LEU A 37 24.18 4.12 5.08
N ARG A 38 24.69 2.89 5.23
CA ARG A 38 25.33 2.43 6.48
C ARG A 38 26.53 3.28 6.86
N GLN A 39 27.39 3.61 5.91
CA GLN A 39 28.57 4.45 6.14
C GLN A 39 28.17 5.87 6.55
N GLN A 40 27.18 6.46 5.88
CA GLN A 40 26.65 7.79 6.20
C GLN A 40 26.08 7.83 7.62
N ILE A 41 25.32 6.81 8.03
CA ILE A 41 24.77 6.71 9.39
C ILE A 41 25.89 6.69 10.44
N GLN A 42 26.95 5.91 10.19
CA GLN A 42 28.07 5.75 11.12
C GLN A 42 28.97 6.99 11.20
N ALA A 43 29.18 7.66 10.06
CA ALA A 43 30.02 8.85 9.96
C ALA A 43 29.25 10.15 10.29
N HIS A 44 27.95 10.06 10.59
CA HIS A 44 27.12 11.23 10.83
C HIS A 44 27.57 11.97 12.10
N VAL A 45 27.96 13.23 11.92
CA VAL A 45 28.19 14.20 12.99
C VAL A 45 27.18 15.32 12.79
N PRO A 46 26.36 15.67 13.81
CA PRO A 46 25.45 16.80 13.73
C PRO A 46 26.24 18.08 13.45
N SER A 47 26.02 18.68 12.28
CA SER A 47 26.61 19.98 11.94
C SER A 47 25.80 21.08 12.61
N SER A 48 26.43 21.89 13.47
CA SER A 48 25.78 23.02 14.16
C SER A 48 25.87 24.34 13.39
N LEU A 49 26.59 24.38 12.26
CA LEU A 49 26.99 25.63 11.60
C LEU A 49 26.35 25.84 10.22
N SER A 50 26.07 24.77 9.47
CA SER A 50 25.43 24.85 8.17
C SER A 50 24.63 23.59 7.81
N VAL A 51 23.55 23.80 7.05
CA VAL A 51 22.68 22.73 6.54
C VAL A 51 22.72 22.70 5.03
N ASP A 52 23.07 21.53 4.47
CA ASP A 52 23.15 21.28 3.03
C ASP A 52 21.88 20.61 2.51
N LEU A 53 21.05 21.37 1.80
CA LEU A 53 19.78 20.88 1.26
C LEU A 53 19.96 19.92 0.09
N ASN A 54 21.05 20.03 -0.70
CA ASN A 54 21.33 19.07 -1.77
C ASN A 54 21.57 17.68 -1.19
N ARG A 55 22.45 17.61 -0.19
CA ARG A 55 22.78 16.35 0.48
C ARG A 55 21.53 15.70 1.06
N ILE A 56 20.72 16.48 1.77
CA ILE A 56 19.48 15.98 2.38
C ILE A 56 18.52 15.51 1.29
N CYS A 57 18.32 16.27 0.21
CA CYS A 57 17.46 15.88 -0.90
C CYS A 57 17.89 14.56 -1.56
N VAL A 58 19.19 14.40 -1.83
CA VAL A 58 19.76 13.18 -2.41
C VAL A 58 19.56 11.98 -1.48
N ASP A 59 19.83 12.14 -0.18
CA ASP A 59 19.64 11.08 0.80
C ASP A 59 18.15 10.72 0.96
N THR A 60 17.24 11.69 0.98
CA THR A 60 15.78 11.47 1.02
C THR A 60 15.32 10.65 -0.17
N ILE A 61 15.70 11.04 -1.40
CA ILE A 61 15.32 10.29 -2.61
C ILE A 61 15.93 8.89 -2.59
N ARG A 62 17.20 8.75 -2.17
CA ARG A 62 17.86 7.44 -2.05
C ARG A 62 17.12 6.54 -1.07
N MET A 63 16.79 7.03 0.12
CA MET A 63 16.03 6.29 1.12
C MET A 63 14.67 5.85 0.58
N GLU A 64 13.95 6.75 -0.08
CA GLU A 64 12.66 6.46 -0.70
C GLU A 64 12.78 5.35 -1.75
N LEU A 65 13.78 5.41 -2.62
CA LEU A 65 14.02 4.37 -3.64
C LEU A 65 14.45 3.02 -3.05
N LEU A 66 15.16 3.02 -1.91
CA LEU A 66 15.60 1.80 -1.23
C LEU A 66 14.46 1.13 -0.45
N ILE A 67 13.56 1.91 0.14
CA ILE A 67 12.43 1.39 0.93
C ILE A 67 11.26 0.97 0.05
N PHE A 68 11.05 1.63 -1.09
CA PHE A 68 9.91 1.39 -1.98
C PHE A 68 9.71 -0.09 -2.37
N PRO A 69 10.76 -0.85 -2.77
CA PRO A 69 10.61 -2.27 -3.10
C PRO A 69 10.36 -3.19 -1.89
N VAL A 70 10.60 -2.70 -0.66
CA VAL A 70 10.44 -3.45 0.59
C VAL A 70 9.02 -3.31 1.12
N VAL A 71 8.46 -2.11 1.03
CA VAL A 71 7.15 -1.74 1.60
C VAL A 71 6.02 -1.86 0.57
N GLU A 72 6.31 -1.67 -0.72
CA GLU A 72 5.30 -1.74 -1.79
C GLU A 72 5.55 -2.86 -2.81
N HIS A 73 4.46 -3.46 -3.29
CA HIS A 73 4.49 -4.46 -4.38
C HIS A 73 4.77 -3.76 -5.72
N TRP A 74 6.03 -3.48 -6.01
CA TRP A 74 6.45 -2.69 -7.19
C TRP A 74 6.29 -3.41 -8.54
N LYS A 75 6.17 -4.74 -8.56
CA LYS A 75 6.00 -5.58 -9.78
C LYS A 75 4.55 -5.75 -10.25
N ARG A 76 3.58 -5.02 -9.68
CA ARG A 76 2.17 -5.10 -10.12
C ARG A 76 1.80 -4.04 -11.16
N PRO A 77 0.80 -4.30 -12.03
CA PRO A 77 0.23 -3.26 -12.89
C PRO A 77 -0.28 -2.05 -12.11
N LEU A 78 -0.35 -0.89 -12.77
CA LEU A 78 -0.94 0.31 -12.15
C LEU A 78 -2.41 0.05 -11.78
N THR A 79 -2.81 0.43 -10.56
CA THR A 79 -4.24 0.48 -10.23
C THR A 79 -4.90 1.63 -11.00
N ASN A 80 -6.23 1.60 -11.12
CA ASN A 80 -6.98 2.70 -11.71
C ASN A 80 -6.74 4.03 -10.97
N ALA A 81 -6.54 3.98 -9.64
CA ALA A 81 -6.24 5.16 -8.84
C ALA A 81 -4.84 5.72 -9.15
N GLU A 82 -3.83 4.85 -9.25
CA GLU A 82 -2.46 5.26 -9.62
C GLU A 82 -2.42 5.83 -11.03
N TRP A 83 -3.11 5.20 -11.98
CA TRP A 83 -3.20 5.70 -13.36
C TRP A 83 -3.82 7.10 -13.39
N ALA A 84 -4.95 7.30 -12.70
CA ALA A 84 -5.61 8.60 -12.63
C ALA A 84 -4.73 9.65 -11.94
N HIS A 85 -3.99 9.25 -10.90
CA HIS A 85 -3.05 10.12 -10.20
C HIS A 85 -1.92 10.59 -11.12
N ILE A 86 -1.23 9.66 -11.79
CA ILE A 86 -0.13 9.96 -12.72
C ILE A 86 -0.64 10.79 -13.91
N GLU A 87 -1.84 10.50 -14.42
CA GLU A 87 -2.45 11.29 -15.49
C GLU A 87 -2.72 12.74 -15.05
N ASN A 88 -3.17 12.95 -13.81
CA ASN A 88 -3.38 14.27 -13.25
C ASN A 88 -2.05 15.01 -13.02
N GLU A 89 -1.05 14.32 -12.47
CA GLU A 89 0.30 14.88 -12.31
C GLU A 89 0.90 15.29 -13.65
N ALA A 90 0.79 14.45 -14.68
CA ALA A 90 1.29 14.75 -16.02
C ALA A 90 0.64 16.02 -16.62
N LYS A 91 -0.66 16.24 -16.37
CA LYS A 91 -1.35 17.48 -16.80
C LYS A 91 -0.87 18.70 -16.03
N GLN A 92 -0.61 18.56 -14.74
CA GLN A 92 -0.07 19.63 -13.90
C GLN A 92 1.35 20.00 -14.33
N LEU A 93 2.18 19.01 -14.67
CA LEU A 93 3.56 19.23 -15.14
C LEU A 93 3.60 20.13 -16.38
N GLU A 94 2.70 19.96 -17.35
CA GLU A 94 2.64 20.84 -18.54
C GLU A 94 2.37 22.30 -18.17
N GLN A 95 1.44 22.53 -17.24
CA GLN A 95 1.13 23.88 -16.75
C GLN A 95 2.31 24.47 -15.96
N GLN A 96 3.01 23.65 -15.18
CA GLN A 96 4.21 24.05 -14.44
C GLN A 96 5.35 24.42 -15.39
N MET A 97 5.63 23.60 -16.41
CA MET A 97 6.66 23.88 -17.41
C MET A 97 6.42 25.21 -18.13
N GLU A 98 5.18 25.51 -18.50
CA GLU A 98 4.85 26.78 -19.14
C GLU A 98 5.10 27.99 -18.23
N LYS A 99 4.73 27.88 -16.94
CA LYS A 99 5.02 28.92 -15.94
C LYS A 99 6.53 29.12 -15.78
N LEU A 100 7.30 28.03 -15.72
CA LEU A 100 8.75 28.08 -15.56
C LEU A 100 9.47 28.63 -16.79
N ARG A 101 9.00 28.33 -18.01
CA ARG A 101 9.52 28.95 -19.24
C ARG A 101 9.32 30.46 -19.26
N LYS A 102 8.13 30.92 -18.86
CA LYS A 102 7.83 32.36 -18.73
C LYS A 102 8.73 33.01 -17.68
N LEU A 103 8.93 32.36 -16.54
CA LEU A 103 9.83 32.84 -15.49
C LEU A 103 11.28 32.91 -15.97
N SER A 104 11.79 31.86 -16.62
CA SER A 104 13.14 31.84 -17.20
C SER A 104 13.36 32.98 -18.19
N SER A 105 12.38 33.23 -19.09
CA SER A 105 12.40 34.36 -20.02
C SER A 105 12.38 35.72 -19.31
N LEU A 106 11.59 35.83 -18.23
CA LEU A 106 11.50 37.05 -17.42
C LEU A 106 12.83 37.36 -16.72
N VAL A 107 13.44 36.37 -16.09
CA VAL A 107 14.74 36.52 -15.41
C VAL A 107 15.81 36.92 -16.42
N ARG A 108 15.88 36.25 -17.57
CA ARG A 108 16.83 36.60 -18.65
C ARG A 108 16.68 38.05 -19.13
N LYS A 109 15.46 38.60 -19.10
CA LYS A 109 15.18 39.99 -19.50
C LYS A 109 15.48 41.01 -18.40
N LYS A 110 15.09 40.70 -17.15
CA LYS A 110 15.19 41.63 -16.02
C LYS A 110 16.59 41.66 -15.39
N ASP A 111 17.31 40.55 -15.42
CA ASP A 111 18.64 40.41 -14.82
C ASP A 111 19.52 39.46 -15.65
N PRO A 112 20.06 39.94 -16.79
CA PRO A 112 20.88 39.13 -17.67
C PRO A 112 22.20 38.68 -17.05
N LEU A 113 22.69 39.39 -16.02
CA LEU A 113 23.98 39.13 -15.38
C LEU A 113 23.89 37.98 -14.36
N SER A 114 22.78 37.87 -13.63
CA SER A 114 22.57 36.74 -12.69
C SER A 114 21.95 35.50 -13.37
N PHE A 115 21.41 35.62 -14.59
CA PHE A 115 20.79 34.50 -15.31
C PHE A 115 21.73 33.30 -15.52
N PRO A 116 23.04 33.45 -15.85
CA PRO A 116 23.95 32.32 -16.00
C PRO A 116 24.09 31.45 -14.75
N GLU A 117 23.94 32.02 -13.55
CA GLU A 117 23.99 31.27 -12.29
C GLU A 117 22.72 30.45 -12.05
N LEU A 118 21.57 30.96 -12.50
CA LEU A 118 20.27 30.30 -12.39
C LEU A 118 19.98 29.31 -13.54
N ALA A 119 20.63 29.50 -14.69
CA ALA A 119 20.39 28.72 -15.89
C ALA A 119 20.59 27.20 -15.69
N PRO A 120 21.61 26.71 -14.97
CA PRO A 120 21.76 25.28 -14.66
C PRO A 120 20.55 24.68 -13.95
N LEU A 121 19.97 25.39 -12.98
CA LEU A 121 18.78 24.95 -12.25
C LEU A 121 17.57 24.81 -13.18
N PHE A 122 17.34 25.82 -14.02
CA PHE A 122 16.28 25.77 -15.03
C PHE A 122 16.47 24.62 -16.01
N ASN A 123 17.70 24.43 -16.52
CA ASN A 123 18.01 23.38 -17.48
C ASN A 123 17.73 22.00 -16.88
N LYS A 124 18.23 21.73 -15.67
CA LYS A 124 18.03 20.44 -15.01
C LYS A 124 16.56 20.17 -14.68
N LEU A 125 15.82 21.20 -14.27
CA LEU A 125 14.39 21.11 -14.06
C LEU A 125 13.64 20.79 -15.37
N PHE A 126 14.01 21.41 -16.48
CA PHE A 126 13.42 21.12 -17.78
C PHE A 126 13.75 19.73 -18.28
N GLU A 127 14.98 19.25 -18.07
CA GLU A 127 15.41 17.88 -18.40
C GLU A 127 14.58 16.84 -17.65
N HIS A 128 14.47 16.94 -16.33
CA HIS A 128 13.64 16.01 -15.54
C HIS A 128 12.17 16.04 -15.97
N ASN A 129 11.61 17.22 -16.25
CA ASN A 129 10.22 17.35 -16.68
C ASN A 129 9.98 16.78 -18.08
N GLN A 130 10.93 16.98 -19.00
CA GLN A 130 10.87 16.36 -20.32
C GLN A 130 10.91 14.84 -20.22
N GLU A 131 11.77 14.30 -19.35
CA GLU A 131 11.85 12.86 -19.14
C GLU A 131 10.55 12.30 -18.53
N LEU A 132 9.97 12.97 -17.52
CA LEU A 132 8.65 12.60 -16.98
C LEU A 132 7.59 12.54 -18.09
N ARG A 133 7.50 13.57 -18.92
CA ARG A 133 6.56 13.60 -20.04
C ARG A 133 6.78 12.44 -21.00
N GLN A 134 8.04 12.18 -21.36
CA GLN A 134 8.39 11.10 -22.28
C GLN A 134 8.03 9.74 -21.68
N ASN A 135 8.40 9.49 -20.42
CA ASN A 135 8.11 8.25 -19.71
C ASN A 135 6.61 7.94 -19.66
N TRP A 136 5.77 8.93 -19.31
CA TRP A 136 4.32 8.73 -19.26
C TRP A 136 3.68 8.58 -20.65
N SER A 137 4.10 9.39 -21.63
CA SER A 137 3.53 9.33 -22.98
C SER A 137 3.90 8.02 -23.69
N THR A 138 5.15 7.58 -23.61
CA THR A 138 5.61 6.29 -24.17
C THR A 138 4.88 5.12 -23.54
N PHE A 139 4.75 5.10 -22.20
CA PHE A 139 4.00 4.06 -21.51
C PHE A 139 2.52 4.01 -21.93
N LYS A 140 1.85 5.17 -21.98
CA LYS A 140 0.44 5.24 -22.42
C LYS A 140 0.25 4.76 -23.85
N SER A 141 1.14 5.14 -24.76
CA SER A 141 1.08 4.71 -26.16
C SER A 141 1.25 3.20 -26.27
N ALA A 142 2.28 2.63 -25.62
CA ALA A 142 2.50 1.18 -25.60
C ALA A 142 1.30 0.41 -25.04
N TRP A 143 0.68 0.91 -23.98
CA TRP A 143 -0.51 0.29 -23.38
C TRP A 143 -1.76 0.41 -24.25
N SER A 144 -1.93 1.55 -24.93
CA SER A 144 -3.00 1.77 -25.89
C SER A 144 -2.88 0.83 -27.09
N ASP A 145 -1.68 0.67 -27.64
CA ASP A 145 -1.44 -0.18 -28.80
C ASP A 145 -1.60 -1.65 -28.44
N TYR A 146 -1.09 -2.09 -27.30
CA TYR A 146 -1.37 -3.43 -26.77
C TYR A 146 -2.88 -3.72 -26.64
N LYS A 147 -3.67 -2.75 -26.16
CA LYS A 147 -5.12 -2.92 -26.04
C LYS A 147 -5.79 -3.10 -27.41
N LYS A 148 -5.34 -2.38 -28.45
CA LYS A 148 -5.83 -2.56 -29.82
C LYS A 148 -5.44 -3.93 -30.36
N ASP A 149 -4.19 -4.35 -30.19
CA ASP A 149 -3.68 -5.63 -30.65
C ASP A 149 -4.41 -6.80 -29.95
N TRP A 150 -4.68 -6.65 -28.65
CA TRP A 150 -5.47 -7.62 -27.90
C TRP A 150 -6.91 -7.73 -28.43
N GLN A 151 -7.56 -6.61 -28.77
CA GLN A 151 -8.90 -6.63 -29.38
C GLN A 151 -8.89 -7.32 -30.75
N GLN A 152 -7.86 -7.07 -31.57
CA GLN A 152 -7.68 -7.76 -32.85
C GLN A 152 -7.45 -9.26 -32.65
N PHE A 153 -6.60 -9.64 -31.70
CA PHE A 153 -6.34 -11.02 -31.31
C PHE A 153 -7.63 -11.75 -30.92
N GLN A 154 -8.43 -11.16 -30.02
CA GLN A 154 -9.72 -11.73 -29.59
C GLN A 154 -10.69 -11.88 -30.77
N THR A 155 -10.72 -10.92 -31.70
CA THR A 155 -11.57 -10.98 -32.88
C THR A 155 -11.14 -12.10 -33.83
N LYS A 156 -9.84 -12.22 -34.11
CA LYS A 156 -9.27 -13.31 -34.95
C LYS A 156 -9.51 -14.68 -34.31
N LYS A 157 -9.33 -14.81 -33.00
CA LYS A 157 -9.63 -16.03 -32.24
C LYS A 157 -11.10 -16.43 -32.35
N LYS A 158 -12.03 -15.48 -32.18
CA LYS A 158 -13.47 -15.71 -32.38
C LYS A 158 -13.81 -16.14 -33.81
N LEU A 159 -13.20 -15.52 -34.82
CA LEU A 159 -13.40 -15.87 -36.23
C LEU A 159 -12.90 -17.30 -36.54
N LEU A 160 -11.73 -17.69 -36.04
CA LEU A 160 -11.23 -19.06 -36.19
C LEU A 160 -12.15 -20.09 -35.52
N LEU A 161 -12.60 -19.83 -34.29
CA LEU A 161 -13.55 -20.71 -33.59
C LEU A 161 -14.86 -20.87 -34.37
N ARG A 162 -15.39 -19.78 -34.94
CA ARG A 162 -16.61 -19.80 -35.76
C ARG A 162 -16.43 -20.54 -37.08
N ASN A 163 -15.25 -20.47 -37.70
CA ASN A 163 -14.92 -21.22 -38.90
C ASN A 163 -14.73 -22.72 -38.62
N LYS A 164 -14.17 -23.10 -37.45
CA LYS A 164 -14.07 -24.50 -37.01
C LYS A 164 -15.43 -25.13 -36.66
N GLN A 165 -16.44 -24.33 -36.30
CA GLN A 165 -17.79 -24.80 -35.94
C GLN A 165 -18.79 -24.89 -37.11
N LYS A 166 -18.43 -24.46 -38.33
CA LYS A 166 -19.31 -24.66 -39.49
C LYS A 166 -19.23 -26.14 -39.94
N PRO A 167 -20.36 -26.87 -40.03
CA PRO A 167 -20.34 -28.23 -40.56
C PRO A 167 -19.95 -28.18 -42.04
N ALA A 168 -19.01 -29.03 -42.44
CA ALA A 168 -18.65 -29.25 -43.83
C ALA A 168 -19.90 -29.74 -44.58
N LYS A 169 -20.48 -28.88 -45.42
CA LYS A 169 -21.31 -29.35 -46.53
C LYS A 169 -20.35 -29.72 -47.67
N SER A 170 -20.20 -31.01 -47.91
CA SER A 170 -19.39 -31.64 -48.96
C SER A 170 -20.07 -31.57 -50.35
N PRO A 171 -19.45 -32.05 -51.44
CA PRO A 171 -18.13 -31.69 -51.98
C PRO A 171 -18.23 -31.36 -53.50
N ALA A 172 -17.35 -30.52 -54.04
CA ALA A 172 -16.95 -30.57 -55.45
C ALA A 172 -15.62 -29.82 -55.64
N GLU A 173 -14.59 -30.60 -56.00
CA GLU A 173 -13.43 -30.26 -56.82
C GLU A 173 -12.90 -28.82 -56.69
N THR A 174 -11.74 -28.60 -56.08
CA THR A 174 -10.45 -28.83 -56.74
C THR A 174 -9.36 -28.88 -55.67
N PHE A 175 -8.46 -29.85 -55.80
CA PHE A 175 -7.20 -29.90 -55.06
C PHE A 175 -6.42 -28.60 -55.28
N GLN A 176 -6.43 -27.72 -54.29
CA GLN A 176 -5.25 -26.93 -53.96
C GLN A 176 -4.83 -27.34 -52.55
N GLU A 177 -3.77 -28.13 -52.49
CA GLU A 177 -2.87 -28.16 -51.35
C GLU A 177 -2.46 -26.72 -51.03
N ASN A 178 -3.18 -26.09 -50.11
CA ASN A 178 -2.62 -25.01 -49.34
C ASN A 178 -2.54 -25.52 -47.91
N ASN A 179 -1.37 -26.09 -47.62
CA ASN A 179 -0.78 -26.12 -46.29
C ASN A 179 -0.89 -24.72 -45.67
N THR A 180 -2.02 -24.42 -45.06
CA THR A 180 -2.09 -23.45 -43.99
C THR A 180 -2.13 -24.28 -42.73
N ALA A 181 -0.93 -24.70 -42.31
CA ALA A 181 -0.67 -25.02 -40.92
C ALA A 181 -1.53 -24.10 -40.04
N ASP A 182 -2.26 -24.68 -39.10
CA ASP A 182 -2.85 -23.96 -37.98
C ASP A 182 -1.81 -22.94 -37.49
N LYS A 183 -1.88 -21.69 -37.97
CA LYS A 183 -1.08 -20.61 -37.40
C LYS A 183 -1.71 -20.37 -36.06
N GLU A 184 -1.17 -21.04 -35.05
CA GLU A 184 -1.42 -20.77 -33.66
C GLU A 184 -1.33 -19.25 -33.50
N ILE A 185 -2.49 -18.61 -33.36
CA ILE A 185 -2.50 -17.15 -33.24
C ILE A 185 -1.89 -16.87 -31.88
N GLU A 186 -0.69 -16.31 -31.88
CA GLU A 186 -0.01 -15.94 -30.65
C GLU A 186 -0.65 -14.69 -30.04
N PRO A 187 -0.75 -14.62 -28.70
CA PRO A 187 -1.18 -13.41 -28.02
C PRO A 187 -0.14 -12.30 -28.22
N PRO A 188 -0.56 -11.02 -28.30
CA PRO A 188 0.37 -9.91 -28.37
C PRO A 188 1.23 -9.85 -27.09
N MET A 189 2.50 -9.46 -27.25
CA MET A 189 3.44 -9.32 -26.14
C MET A 189 2.98 -8.22 -25.19
N SER A 190 3.05 -8.48 -23.87
CA SER A 190 2.67 -7.49 -22.88
C SER A 190 3.62 -6.29 -22.90
N PRO A 191 3.11 -5.04 -22.88
CA PRO A 191 3.93 -3.84 -22.81
C PRO A 191 4.79 -3.78 -21.54
N PRO A 192 5.90 -3.01 -21.56
CA PRO A 192 6.78 -2.88 -20.41
C PRO A 192 6.04 -2.24 -19.23
N MET A 193 6.35 -2.70 -18.02
CA MET A 193 5.79 -2.14 -16.80
C MET A 193 6.18 -0.68 -16.60
N PHE A 194 5.28 0.10 -16.01
CA PHE A 194 5.58 1.49 -15.66
C PHE A 194 6.69 1.57 -14.59
N SER A 195 7.74 2.33 -14.89
CA SER A 195 8.88 2.54 -13.97
C SER A 195 8.50 3.53 -12.87
N ARG A 196 7.79 3.04 -11.84
CA ARG A 196 7.34 3.84 -10.69
C ARG A 196 8.51 4.50 -9.97
N ASP A 197 9.57 3.75 -9.76
CA ASP A 197 10.81 4.22 -9.14
C ASP A 197 11.41 5.41 -9.90
N ARG A 198 11.54 5.30 -11.23
CA ARG A 198 12.02 6.39 -12.08
C ARG A 198 11.10 7.60 -12.01
N TRP A 199 9.79 7.39 -12.13
CA TRP A 199 8.79 8.45 -12.02
C TRP A 199 8.88 9.18 -10.68
N HIS A 200 8.90 8.45 -9.57
CA HIS A 200 8.97 9.05 -8.23
C HIS A 200 10.27 9.81 -8.01
N ALA A 201 11.41 9.25 -8.41
CA ALA A 201 12.72 9.93 -8.30
C ALA A 201 12.73 11.27 -9.04
N LEU A 202 12.29 11.25 -10.32
CA LEU A 202 12.18 12.46 -11.15
C LEU A 202 11.16 13.45 -10.60
N ARG A 203 10.06 12.98 -10.02
CA ARG A 203 9.01 13.86 -9.49
C ARG A 203 9.49 14.61 -8.26
N ILE A 204 10.13 13.93 -7.31
CA ILE A 204 10.67 14.56 -6.10
C ILE A 204 11.79 15.52 -6.48
N SER A 205 12.72 15.10 -7.35
CA SER A 205 13.83 15.96 -7.79
C SER A 205 13.35 17.20 -8.56
N SER A 206 12.36 17.05 -9.44
CA SER A 206 11.73 18.17 -10.15
C SER A 206 11.05 19.15 -9.19
N LYS A 207 10.30 18.67 -8.18
CA LYS A 207 9.70 19.54 -7.16
C LYS A 207 10.75 20.29 -6.35
N ALA A 208 11.82 19.62 -5.94
CA ALA A 208 12.91 20.21 -5.19
C ALA A 208 13.55 21.38 -5.96
N LEU A 209 13.87 21.16 -7.24
CA LEU A 209 14.39 22.17 -8.15
C LEU A 209 13.38 23.29 -8.44
N GLU A 210 12.10 22.97 -8.61
CA GLU A 210 11.05 23.97 -8.80
C GLU A 210 11.01 24.92 -7.61
N ILE A 211 10.92 24.39 -6.38
CA ILE A 211 10.86 25.18 -5.15
C ILE A 211 12.04 26.12 -5.04
N GLU A 212 13.25 25.62 -5.31
CA GLU A 212 14.46 26.42 -5.29
C GLU A 212 14.44 27.53 -6.35
N VAL A 213 14.10 27.19 -7.60
CA VAL A 213 13.97 28.17 -8.69
C VAL A 213 12.97 29.26 -8.33
N LEU A 214 11.83 28.89 -7.73
CA LEU A 214 10.81 29.86 -7.34
C LEU A 214 11.27 30.76 -6.21
N HIS A 215 12.02 30.21 -5.25
CA HIS A 215 12.58 30.96 -4.14
C HIS A 215 13.63 31.96 -4.62
N GLN A 216 14.63 31.51 -5.38
CA GLN A 216 15.69 32.39 -5.92
C GLN A 216 15.15 33.44 -6.90
N CYS A 217 14.04 33.13 -7.60
CA CYS A 217 13.42 34.07 -8.53
C CYS A 217 12.31 34.94 -7.91
N GLN A 218 12.07 34.87 -6.60
CA GLN A 218 10.96 35.57 -5.95
C GLN A 218 10.97 37.08 -6.23
N ARG A 219 12.16 37.70 -6.17
CA ARG A 219 12.38 39.14 -6.46
C ARG A 219 11.92 39.59 -7.86
N PHE A 220 11.75 38.66 -8.81
CA PHE A 220 11.32 38.99 -10.17
C PHE A 220 9.81 38.91 -10.38
N ARG A 221 9.09 38.22 -9.48
CA ARG A 221 7.64 37.96 -9.57
C ARG A 221 6.79 39.16 -9.18
N ASP A 222 7.17 39.89 -8.13
CA ASP A 222 6.29 40.91 -7.51
C ASP A 222 6.59 42.36 -7.95
N GLY A 223 7.40 42.54 -9.00
CA GLY A 223 7.59 43.85 -9.65
C GLY A 223 8.34 44.91 -8.84
N THR A 224 8.66 44.65 -7.59
CA THR A 224 9.52 45.46 -6.73
C THR A 224 10.82 44.70 -6.47
N MET A 225 11.96 45.35 -6.69
CA MET A 225 13.23 44.85 -6.16
C MET A 225 13.13 44.97 -4.64
N GLN A 226 12.64 43.94 -3.97
CA GLN A 226 12.83 43.80 -2.54
C GLN A 226 14.31 43.53 -2.32
N ASP A 227 14.96 44.39 -1.54
CA ASP A 227 16.32 44.19 -1.09
C ASP A 227 16.38 42.86 -0.32
N ALA A 228 17.48 42.12 -0.49
CA ALA A 228 17.65 40.77 0.04
C ALA A 228 17.50 40.67 1.58
N GLU A 229 17.48 41.81 2.29
CA GLU A 229 17.35 41.92 3.74
C GLU A 229 15.90 41.71 4.25
N ASP A 230 14.87 41.86 3.40
CA ASP A 230 13.44 41.71 3.76
C ASP A 230 12.92 40.25 3.71
N LEU A 231 13.76 39.26 3.40
CA LEU A 231 13.40 37.83 3.40
C LEU A 231 13.43 37.17 4.79
N ASN A 232 13.72 37.94 5.85
CA ASN A 232 13.83 37.43 7.21
C ASN A 232 12.45 37.24 7.86
N ASP A 233 11.99 35.98 7.88
CA ASP A 233 11.46 35.29 9.08
C ASP A 233 10.75 33.96 8.76
N GLU A 234 10.56 33.62 7.48
CA GLU A 234 10.00 32.31 7.12
C GLU A 234 11.09 31.28 6.79
N THR A 235 11.03 30.12 7.46
CA THR A 235 11.83 28.93 7.16
C THR A 235 11.95 28.68 5.64
N HIS A 236 13.19 28.56 5.14
CA HIS A 236 13.50 28.34 3.72
C HIS A 236 12.55 27.30 3.07
N PRO A 237 11.89 27.60 1.94
CA PRO A 237 10.88 26.71 1.35
C PRO A 237 11.38 25.28 1.07
N GLY A 238 12.65 25.13 0.69
CA GLY A 238 13.29 23.83 0.51
C GLY A 238 13.36 22.99 1.80
N VAL A 239 13.51 23.62 2.97
CA VAL A 239 13.48 22.93 4.27
C VAL A 239 12.08 22.40 4.56
N LYS A 240 11.03 23.21 4.34
CA LYS A 240 9.63 22.78 4.50
C LYS A 240 9.32 21.56 3.63
N PHE A 241 9.72 21.61 2.35
CA PHE A 241 9.53 20.50 1.42
C PHE A 241 10.24 19.22 1.85
N LEU A 242 11.53 19.30 2.22
CA LEU A 242 12.29 18.11 2.61
C LEU A 242 11.74 17.48 3.88
N VAL A 243 11.27 18.28 4.84
CA VAL A 243 10.59 17.76 6.03
C VAL A 243 9.32 16.99 5.67
N GLU A 244 8.51 17.47 4.73
CA GLU A 244 7.33 16.73 4.28
C GLU A 244 7.69 15.39 3.63
N GLU A 245 8.77 15.32 2.84
CA GLU A 245 9.23 14.06 2.26
C GLU A 245 9.79 13.10 3.34
N LEU A 246 10.57 13.58 4.31
CA LEU A 246 11.06 12.78 5.43
C LEU A 246 9.91 12.26 6.33
N ARG A 247 8.84 13.05 6.50
CA ARG A 247 7.60 12.63 7.19
C ARG A 247 6.91 11.48 6.45
N LYS A 248 6.88 11.49 5.11
CA LYS A 248 6.32 10.38 4.32
C LYS A 248 7.14 9.10 4.52
N ILE A 249 8.47 9.19 4.53
CA ILE A 249 9.35 8.05 4.81
C ILE A 249 9.09 7.50 6.20
N TYR A 250 8.94 8.38 7.21
CA TYR A 250 8.61 7.99 8.58
C TYR A 250 7.30 7.18 8.63
N LEU A 251 6.23 7.67 8.00
CA LEU A 251 4.94 6.97 7.96
C LEU A 251 5.01 5.64 7.20
N LYS A 252 5.70 5.61 6.05
CA LYS A 252 5.83 4.40 5.21
C LYS A 252 6.63 3.28 5.87
N THR A 253 7.61 3.64 6.70
CA THR A 253 8.48 2.66 7.37
C THR A 253 7.88 2.12 8.66
N HIS A 254 6.81 2.72 9.16
CA HIS A 254 6.14 2.26 10.37
C HIS A 254 5.48 0.88 10.18
N GLY A 255 5.59 0.00 11.17
CA GLY A 255 5.09 -1.39 11.11
C GLY A 255 6.06 -2.39 10.49
N PHE A 256 7.22 -1.93 9.99
CA PHE A 256 8.26 -2.76 9.39
C PHE A 256 9.54 -2.82 10.24
N GLU A 257 9.43 -2.53 11.55
CA GLU A 257 10.56 -2.38 12.46
C GLU A 257 11.36 -3.68 12.65
N LEU A 258 10.82 -4.84 12.27
CA LEU A 258 11.53 -6.12 12.33
C LEU A 258 12.52 -6.31 11.16
N ILE A 259 12.43 -5.50 10.10
CA ILE A 259 13.31 -5.61 8.93
C ILE A 259 14.55 -4.75 9.13
N GLU A 260 15.73 -5.37 9.19
CA GLU A 260 17.02 -4.67 9.45
C GLU A 260 17.30 -3.52 8.46
N ARG A 261 16.96 -3.70 7.18
CA ARG A 261 17.10 -2.66 6.16
C ARG A 261 16.21 -1.44 6.42
N VAL A 262 15.01 -1.66 6.96
CA VAL A 262 14.08 -0.58 7.30
C VAL A 262 14.61 0.21 8.49
N LYS A 263 15.20 -0.46 9.48
CA LYS A 263 15.85 0.22 10.62
C LYS A 263 16.94 1.20 10.19
N LEU A 264 17.73 0.86 9.17
CA LEU A 264 18.76 1.75 8.63
C LEU A 264 18.14 3.02 8.02
N VAL A 265 17.05 2.85 7.26
CA VAL A 265 16.31 3.98 6.68
C VAL A 265 15.71 4.85 7.78
N GLN A 266 15.06 4.25 8.78
CA GLN A 266 14.51 4.98 9.93
C GLN A 266 15.60 5.76 10.68
N GLN A 267 16.74 5.12 10.96
CA GLN A 267 17.86 5.77 11.65
C GLN A 267 18.41 6.97 10.86
N ARG A 268 18.61 6.83 9.54
CA ARG A 268 19.07 7.97 8.73
C ARG A 268 18.00 9.05 8.63
N ASN A 269 16.74 8.68 8.47
CA ASN A 269 15.61 9.62 8.43
C ASN A 269 15.54 10.44 9.72
N ASP A 270 15.71 9.80 10.88
CA ASP A 270 15.75 10.47 12.19
C ASP A 270 16.93 11.44 12.31
N GLN A 271 18.12 11.07 11.83
CA GLN A 271 19.28 11.97 11.79
C GLN A 271 18.98 13.22 10.94
N LEU A 272 18.43 13.05 9.74
CA LEU A 272 18.09 14.17 8.85
C LEU A 272 16.99 15.07 9.44
N MET A 273 15.98 14.49 10.08
CA MET A 273 14.96 15.27 10.78
C MET A 273 15.53 16.05 11.97
N GLN A 274 16.49 15.48 12.70
CA GLN A 274 17.19 16.20 13.78
C GLN A 274 18.00 17.38 13.25
N GLU A 275 18.68 17.23 12.11
CA GLU A 275 19.40 18.32 11.45
C GLU A 275 18.47 19.48 11.05
N LEU A 276 17.23 19.17 10.64
CA LEU A 276 16.25 20.18 10.22
C LEU A 276 15.38 20.74 11.36
N GLN A 277 15.36 20.09 12.53
CA GLN A 277 14.53 20.47 13.67
C GLN A 277 14.71 21.92 14.15
N PRO A 278 15.92 22.52 14.14
CA PRO A 278 16.12 23.92 14.55
C PRO A 278 15.32 24.94 13.74
N TYR A 279 14.88 24.60 12.52
CA TYR A 279 14.13 25.49 11.63
C TYR A 279 12.61 25.45 11.86
N PHE A 280 12.13 24.69 12.85
CA PHE A 280 10.72 24.57 13.19
C PHE A 280 10.51 24.83 14.69
N PRO A 281 9.53 25.69 15.05
CA PRO A 281 9.19 25.94 16.45
C PRO A 281 8.53 24.72 17.12
N GLU A 282 7.86 23.89 16.32
CA GLU A 282 7.20 22.66 16.77
C GLU A 282 8.03 21.42 16.38
N PRO A 283 7.89 20.30 17.11
CA PRO A 283 8.50 19.03 16.72
C PRO A 283 8.09 18.63 15.30
N ILE A 284 9.09 18.31 14.45
CA ILE A 284 8.85 17.90 13.07
C ILE A 284 7.93 16.68 13.02
N ILE A 285 8.07 15.73 13.94
CA ILE A 285 7.11 14.64 14.10
C ILE A 285 6.10 15.04 15.19
N SER A 286 4.87 15.36 14.76
CA SER A 286 3.79 15.79 15.64
C SER A 286 3.32 14.67 16.58
N ALA A 287 2.66 15.05 17.67
CA ALA A 287 2.05 14.08 18.58
C ALA A 287 0.96 13.25 17.89
N GLU A 288 0.26 13.82 16.91
CA GLU A 288 -0.74 13.16 16.09
C GLU A 288 -0.10 12.10 15.18
N MET A 289 1.01 12.42 14.50
CA MET A 289 1.77 11.43 13.72
C MET A 289 2.29 10.31 14.61
N LYS A 290 2.76 10.63 15.83
CA LYS A 290 3.15 9.61 16.82
C LYS A 290 1.97 8.78 17.30
N ALA A 291 0.76 9.32 17.32
CA ALA A 291 -0.44 8.60 17.72
C ALA A 291 -0.91 7.66 16.60
N GLU A 292 -0.87 8.14 15.36
CA GLU A 292 -1.08 7.35 14.14
C GLU A 292 -0.08 6.19 14.06
N THR A 293 1.15 6.38 14.54
CA THR A 293 2.17 5.32 14.67
C THR A 293 2.23 4.61 16.05
N LYS A 294 1.34 4.92 17.00
CA LYS A 294 1.29 4.25 18.33
C LYS A 294 0.07 3.37 18.54
N SER A 295 -0.95 3.44 17.68
CA SER A 295 -2.18 2.65 17.84
C SER A 295 -1.97 1.13 17.74
N SER A 296 -0.74 0.66 17.49
CA SER A 296 -0.38 -0.77 17.42
C SER A 296 0.42 -1.33 18.62
N SER A 297 0.69 -0.58 19.70
CA SER A 297 1.44 -1.15 20.85
C SER A 297 0.78 -0.92 22.21
N LYS A 298 -0.09 -1.84 22.62
CA LYS A 298 -0.27 -2.17 24.03
C LYS A 298 0.26 -3.57 24.32
N LEU A 299 1.59 -3.66 24.44
CA LEU A 299 2.21 -4.70 25.25
C LEU A 299 1.97 -4.33 26.72
N ARG A 300 1.04 -5.01 27.39
CA ARG A 300 0.70 -4.74 28.79
C ARG A 300 1.63 -5.55 29.69
N ASN A 301 2.78 -4.97 30.03
CA ASN A 301 3.59 -5.46 31.13
C ASN A 301 2.80 -5.33 32.43
N THR A 302 2.70 -6.46 33.12
CA THR A 302 2.26 -6.58 34.50
C THR A 302 3.26 -5.88 35.42
N SER A 303 2.79 -4.87 36.14
CA SER A 303 3.39 -4.51 37.43
C SER A 303 2.25 -4.13 38.38
N THR A 304 2.11 -4.98 39.40
CA THR A 304 1.39 -4.73 40.63
C THR A 304 1.87 -3.43 41.27
N ASP A 305 0.97 -2.48 41.51
CA ASP A 305 1.01 -1.83 42.82
C ASP A 305 -0.34 -1.26 43.27
N LYS A 306 -0.54 -1.37 44.58
CA LYS A 306 -1.81 -1.21 45.29
C LYS A 306 -2.23 0.25 45.44
N SER A 307 -3.54 0.41 45.49
CA SER A 307 -4.34 1.54 45.93
C SER A 307 -3.68 2.57 46.88
N LYS A 308 -4.00 3.85 46.68
CA LYS A 308 -4.64 4.66 47.73
C LYS A 308 -5.41 5.85 47.15
N LYS A 309 -6.53 6.12 47.81
CA LYS A 309 -7.58 7.08 47.52
C LYS A 309 -7.32 8.31 48.38
N ASP A 310 -7.42 9.52 47.82
CA ASP A 310 -7.72 10.71 48.62
C ASP A 310 -8.45 11.80 47.82
N LYS A 311 -9.22 12.59 48.56
CA LYS A 311 -10.34 13.46 48.16
C LYS A 311 -9.92 14.93 48.01
N SER A 312 -10.87 15.69 47.42
CA SER A 312 -11.14 17.15 47.56
C SER A 312 -10.29 18.09 46.67
N SER A 313 -10.73 19.27 46.23
CA SER A 313 -12.05 19.95 46.15
C SER A 313 -11.86 21.30 45.44
N GLY A 314 -12.84 21.73 44.62
CA GLY A 314 -13.25 23.14 44.55
C GLY A 314 -12.54 24.08 43.54
N SER A 315 -13.36 24.97 42.98
CA SER A 315 -13.02 26.16 42.16
C SER A 315 -12.67 25.90 40.68
N ASN A 316 -13.65 26.09 39.77
CA ASN A 316 -13.42 26.61 38.40
C ASN A 316 -14.71 26.88 37.59
N TYR A 317 -15.88 27.06 38.23
CA TYR A 317 -17.15 27.26 37.51
C TYR A 317 -17.28 28.66 36.86
N LEU A 318 -16.67 29.69 37.45
CA LEU A 318 -16.73 31.07 36.94
C LEU A 318 -15.88 31.32 35.68
N ARG A 319 -14.83 30.52 35.42
CA ARG A 319 -13.94 30.70 34.25
C ARG A 319 -14.53 30.13 32.95
N ARG A 320 -15.46 29.18 33.05
CA ARG A 320 -16.14 28.58 31.88
C ARG A 320 -17.26 29.45 31.31
N ILE A 321 -17.91 30.28 32.13
CA ILE A 321 -19.03 31.13 31.67
C ILE A 321 -18.53 32.30 30.81
N VAL A 322 -17.38 32.88 31.16
CA VAL A 322 -16.77 33.98 30.37
C VAL A 322 -16.29 33.51 28.99
N LEU A 323 -15.76 32.28 28.89
CA LEU A 323 -15.32 31.69 27.62
C LEU A 323 -16.48 31.40 26.66
N ILE A 324 -17.64 31.00 27.17
CA ILE A 324 -18.82 30.68 26.33
C ILE A 324 -19.42 31.96 25.73
N LEU A 325 -19.47 33.06 26.50
CA LEU A 325 -19.98 34.34 26.00
C LEU A 325 -19.07 34.95 24.91
N LEU A 326 -17.76 34.72 25.00
CA LEU A 326 -16.78 35.24 24.03
C LEU A 326 -16.87 34.51 22.66
N ILE A 327 -17.20 33.21 22.67
CA ILE A 327 -17.40 32.41 21.45
C ILE A 327 -18.70 32.82 20.72
N ILE A 328 -19.75 33.17 21.46
CA ILE A 328 -21.02 33.63 20.87
C ILE A 328 -20.83 34.98 20.16
N PHE A 329 -20.06 35.91 20.75
CA PHE A 329 -19.76 37.20 20.12
C PHE A 329 -18.92 37.05 18.85
N LEU A 330 -17.96 36.10 18.82
CA LEU A 330 -17.14 35.82 17.64
C LEU A 330 -17.98 35.24 16.49
N GLY A 331 -18.95 34.37 16.80
CA GLY A 331 -19.83 33.76 15.79
C GLY A 331 -20.77 34.78 15.11
N VAL A 332 -21.27 35.77 15.86
CA VAL A 332 -22.13 36.83 15.31
C VAL A 332 -21.32 37.81 14.43
N PHE A 333 -20.07 38.09 14.78
CA PHE A 333 -19.20 38.99 14.03
C PHE A 333 -18.81 38.42 12.64
N VAL A 334 -18.62 37.10 12.53
CA VAL A 334 -18.32 36.44 11.24
C VAL A 334 -19.52 36.47 10.30
N ILE A 335 -20.74 36.32 10.81
CA ILE A 335 -21.96 36.38 9.98
C ILE A 335 -22.20 37.81 9.45
N PHE A 336 -21.86 38.83 10.24
CA PHE A 336 -21.99 40.23 9.84
C PHE A 336 -21.03 40.63 8.71
N LEU A 337 -19.81 40.06 8.67
CA LEU A 337 -18.84 40.31 7.59
C LEU A 337 -19.24 39.66 6.25
N VAL A 338 -19.96 38.53 6.28
CA VAL A 338 -20.42 37.84 5.06
C VAL A 338 -21.62 38.53 4.41
N GLN A 339 -22.40 39.31 5.16
CA GLN A 339 -23.56 40.05 4.64
C GLN A 339 -23.22 41.41 4.00
N MET A 340 -21.98 41.90 4.13
CA MET A 340 -21.54 43.20 3.56
C MET A 340 -20.98 43.10 2.13
N GLN A 341 -21.04 41.92 1.47
CA GLN A 341 -20.68 41.77 0.06
C GLN A 341 -21.92 41.43 -0.76
N ASP A 342 -22.34 42.37 -1.60
CA ASP A 342 -23.46 42.27 -2.54
C ASP A 342 -22.92 42.35 -4.01
N PRO A 343 -23.69 42.00 -5.07
CA PRO A 343 -23.71 40.62 -5.56
C PRO A 343 -23.52 40.44 -7.10
N SER A 344 -23.23 39.17 -7.48
CA SER A 344 -23.53 38.50 -8.78
C SER A 344 -22.55 38.70 -9.99
N PRO A 345 -22.59 37.88 -11.09
CA PRO A 345 -23.63 36.89 -11.44
C PRO A 345 -23.19 35.50 -11.98
N ALA A 346 -24.11 34.56 -11.74
CA ALA A 346 -24.59 33.46 -12.59
C ALA A 346 -23.61 32.49 -13.29
N LYS A 347 -23.62 31.22 -12.82
CA LYS A 347 -23.46 30.04 -13.69
C LYS A 347 -24.47 28.94 -13.34
N ASN A 348 -25.02 28.37 -14.40
CA ASN A 348 -26.18 27.48 -14.51
C ASN A 348 -26.17 26.26 -13.56
N ILE A 349 -27.29 26.06 -12.86
CA ILE A 349 -27.61 24.83 -12.13
C ILE A 349 -28.40 23.90 -13.06
N ILE A 350 -27.85 22.72 -13.34
CA ILE A 350 -28.55 21.61 -13.98
C ILE A 350 -29.55 21.02 -12.97
N LYS A 351 -30.81 20.88 -13.38
CA LYS A 351 -31.92 20.38 -12.55
C LYS A 351 -31.78 18.88 -12.29
N HIS A 352 -31.53 18.47 -11.05
CA HIS A 352 -31.80 17.10 -10.60
C HIS A 352 -33.27 16.97 -10.21
N LEU A 353 -33.95 15.97 -10.79
CA LEU A 353 -35.31 15.57 -10.44
C LEU A 353 -35.35 15.09 -8.97
N LYS A 354 -36.10 15.82 -8.14
CA LYS A 354 -36.39 15.47 -6.74
C LYS A 354 -37.61 14.56 -6.68
N PHE A 355 -37.43 13.35 -6.16
CA PHE A 355 -38.54 12.46 -5.79
C PHE A 355 -39.21 13.01 -4.51
N PHE A 356 -40.54 13.19 -4.53
CA PHE A 356 -41.35 13.55 -3.37
C PHE A 356 -42.36 12.43 -3.09
N PRO A 357 -42.12 11.53 -2.12
CA PRO A 357 -43.13 10.57 -1.71
C PRO A 357 -44.26 11.31 -0.95
N LYS A 358 -45.42 11.41 -1.58
CA LYS A 358 -46.67 11.88 -0.96
C LYS A 358 -47.40 10.71 -0.30
N ASN A 359 -46.90 10.18 0.82
CA ASN A 359 -47.69 9.45 1.83
C ASN A 359 -46.84 9.24 3.09
N LYS A 360 -47.48 9.36 4.27
CA LYS A 360 -46.84 9.20 5.59
C LYS A 360 -46.29 7.79 5.76
N THR A 361 -44.97 7.63 5.79
CA THR A 361 -44.32 6.41 6.28
C THR A 361 -44.51 6.31 7.79
N MET A 362 -45.19 5.26 8.24
CA MET A 362 -45.33 4.95 9.66
C MET A 362 -43.95 4.64 10.26
N THR A 363 -43.50 5.48 11.18
CA THR A 363 -42.36 5.17 12.04
C THR A 363 -42.89 4.38 13.23
N ALA A 364 -42.57 3.08 13.27
CA ALA A 364 -42.70 2.30 14.49
C ALA A 364 -41.75 2.90 15.52
N LYS A 365 -42.28 3.32 16.67
CA LYS A 365 -41.48 3.80 17.82
C LYS A 365 -40.61 2.65 18.31
N SER A 366 -39.30 2.70 18.06
CA SER A 366 -38.36 1.89 18.81
C SER A 366 -37.91 2.65 20.06
N SER A 367 -38.01 1.96 21.19
CA SER A 367 -37.51 2.38 22.50
C SER A 367 -36.02 2.69 22.43
N THR A 368 -35.62 3.89 22.86
CA THR A 368 -34.26 4.20 23.28
C THR A 368 -33.96 3.47 24.59
N GLY A 369 -33.41 2.27 24.47
CA GLY A 369 -32.89 1.50 25.59
C GLY A 369 -32.17 0.26 25.05
N ASN A 370 -30.84 0.25 25.18
CA ASN A 370 -29.85 -0.71 24.67
C ASN A 370 -29.36 -0.44 23.24
N LYS A 371 -28.27 0.32 23.13
CA LYS A 371 -27.32 0.15 22.02
C LYS A 371 -26.94 -1.33 21.98
N PRO A 372 -27.05 -2.05 20.83
CA PRO A 372 -26.37 -3.33 20.71
C PRO A 372 -24.88 -3.09 20.94
N SER A 373 -24.26 -3.91 21.78
CA SER A 373 -22.83 -3.85 22.07
C SER A 373 -22.04 -3.85 20.76
N GLU A 374 -21.07 -2.95 20.67
CA GLU A 374 -20.09 -2.90 19.60
C GLU A 374 -19.45 -4.29 19.47
N PHE A 375 -19.59 -4.91 18.30
CA PHE A 375 -19.14 -6.27 18.03
C PHE A 375 -17.62 -6.28 17.87
N ASN A 376 -16.90 -6.70 18.91
CA ASN A 376 -15.44 -6.84 18.90
C ASN A 376 -15.07 -8.32 18.66
N MET A 377 -14.54 -8.61 17.47
CA MET A 377 -14.24 -9.96 17.00
C MET A 377 -12.98 -10.53 17.68
N GLU A 378 -12.05 -9.67 18.08
CA GLU A 378 -10.85 -10.00 18.83
C GLU A 378 -11.19 -10.42 20.26
N ASP A 379 -12.06 -9.68 20.94
CA ASP A 379 -12.54 -10.04 22.29
C ASP A 379 -13.28 -11.39 22.26
N MET A 380 -14.08 -11.63 21.21
CA MET A 380 -14.79 -12.89 20.99
C MET A 380 -13.82 -14.06 20.76
N MET A 381 -12.80 -13.90 19.90
CA MET A 381 -11.83 -14.96 19.63
C MET A 381 -10.93 -15.25 20.84
N GLN A 382 -10.61 -14.23 21.64
CA GLN A 382 -9.90 -14.38 22.92
C GLN A 382 -10.73 -15.13 23.97
N GLU A 383 -12.04 -14.86 24.07
CA GLU A 383 -12.94 -15.61 24.97
C GLU A 383 -12.98 -17.10 24.64
N PHE A 384 -12.75 -17.48 23.38
CA PHE A 384 -12.74 -18.87 22.93
C PHE A 384 -11.40 -19.58 23.07
N GLY A 385 -10.31 -18.87 23.37
CA GLY A 385 -8.97 -19.46 23.41
C GLY A 385 -8.51 -20.03 22.06
N SER A 386 -9.09 -19.55 20.95
CA SER A 386 -8.71 -19.97 19.60
C SER A 386 -7.44 -19.24 19.18
N ASN A 387 -6.44 -20.00 18.71
CA ASN A 387 -5.19 -19.43 18.17
C ASN A 387 -5.34 -18.92 16.73
N ILE A 388 -6.55 -18.96 16.16
CA ILE A 388 -6.79 -18.46 14.81
C ILE A 388 -6.81 -16.92 14.84
N PRO A 389 -5.93 -16.24 14.09
CA PRO A 389 -5.85 -14.79 14.12
C PRO A 389 -7.11 -14.15 13.52
N VAL A 390 -7.46 -12.98 14.04
CA VAL A 390 -8.44 -12.09 13.44
C VAL A 390 -7.72 -11.13 12.50
N GLN A 391 -8.27 -10.95 11.31
CA GLN A 391 -7.75 -10.03 10.31
C GLN A 391 -8.80 -8.99 9.96
N GLU A 392 -8.39 -7.72 9.90
CA GLU A 392 -9.26 -6.65 9.43
C GLU A 392 -9.64 -6.86 7.95
N SER A 393 -10.91 -6.64 7.64
CA SER A 393 -11.40 -6.74 6.27
C SER A 393 -10.73 -5.69 5.38
N ASN A 394 -10.03 -6.14 4.35
CA ASN A 394 -9.38 -5.29 3.37
C ASN A 394 -10.07 -5.38 2.00
N GLU A 395 -9.71 -4.49 1.08
CA GLU A 395 -10.30 -4.43 -0.26
C GLU A 395 -10.15 -5.73 -1.08
N ARG A 396 -9.18 -6.60 -0.76
CA ARG A 396 -9.02 -7.91 -1.43
C ARG A 396 -10.00 -8.94 -0.87
N LEU A 397 -10.19 -8.99 0.45
CA LEU A 397 -11.19 -9.85 1.09
C LEU A 397 -12.61 -9.46 0.65
N LYS A 398 -12.91 -8.16 0.57
CA LYS A 398 -14.18 -7.65 0.01
C LYS A 398 -14.41 -8.08 -1.44
N LYS A 399 -13.36 -8.08 -2.26
CA LYS A 399 -13.41 -8.59 -3.64
C LYS A 399 -13.65 -10.09 -3.67
N MET A 400 -13.07 -10.86 -2.75
CA MET A 400 -13.32 -12.30 -2.65
C MET A 400 -14.77 -12.61 -2.28
N LEU A 401 -15.44 -11.75 -1.50
CA LEU A 401 -16.86 -11.91 -1.17
C LEU A 401 -17.82 -11.63 -2.34
N THR A 402 -17.36 -10.86 -3.35
CA THR A 402 -18.19 -10.34 -4.44
C THR A 402 -17.77 -10.84 -5.83
N ALA A 403 -16.63 -11.52 -5.94
CA ALA A 403 -16.08 -11.99 -7.20
C ALA A 403 -16.82 -13.24 -7.73
N PRO A 404 -16.94 -13.38 -9.06
CA PRO A 404 -17.49 -14.56 -9.68
C PRO A 404 -16.55 -15.78 -9.49
N PRO A 405 -17.10 -17.02 -9.49
CA PRO A 405 -16.34 -18.25 -9.22
C PRO A 405 -15.05 -18.41 -10.04
N GLU A 406 -15.07 -17.92 -11.28
CA GLU A 406 -13.97 -17.98 -12.25
C GLU A 406 -12.70 -17.20 -11.82
N ILE A 407 -12.83 -16.24 -10.91
CA ILE A 407 -11.73 -15.39 -10.43
C ILE A 407 -11.46 -15.61 -8.94
N LEU A 408 -12.36 -16.32 -8.23
CA LEU A 408 -12.20 -16.64 -6.80
C LEU A 408 -10.93 -17.42 -6.54
N ASP A 409 -10.63 -18.44 -7.35
CA ASP A 409 -9.42 -19.25 -7.18
C ASP A 409 -8.15 -18.41 -7.40
N ASN A 410 -8.17 -17.45 -8.32
CA ASN A 410 -7.04 -16.54 -8.53
C ASN A 410 -6.82 -15.59 -7.35
N ILE A 411 -7.90 -15.07 -6.76
CA ILE A 411 -7.84 -14.22 -5.58
C ILE A 411 -7.37 -15.04 -4.37
N ALA A 412 -7.91 -16.24 -4.18
CA ALA A 412 -7.53 -17.17 -3.13
C ALA A 412 -6.05 -17.57 -3.23
N ASN A 413 -5.58 -17.93 -4.43
CA ASN A 413 -4.18 -18.29 -4.67
C ASN A 413 -3.24 -17.10 -4.45
N SER A 414 -3.66 -15.88 -4.82
CA SER A 414 -2.89 -14.66 -4.52
C SER A 414 -2.74 -14.44 -3.01
N ILE A 415 -3.80 -14.66 -2.23
CA ILE A 415 -3.78 -14.53 -0.76
C ILE A 415 -2.86 -15.60 -0.15
N LEU A 416 -2.96 -16.85 -0.62
CA LEU A 416 -2.13 -17.96 -0.14
C LEU A 416 -0.65 -17.82 -0.52
N GLN A 417 -0.31 -17.15 -1.63
CA GLN A 417 1.08 -16.88 -2.00
C GLN A 417 1.74 -15.80 -1.14
N GLU A 418 0.96 -14.82 -0.69
CA GLU A 418 1.44 -13.67 0.10
C GLU A 418 1.57 -14.01 1.59
N ILE A 419 0.55 -14.67 2.15
CA ILE A 419 0.45 -14.92 3.60
C ILE A 419 0.95 -16.35 3.95
N GLY A 420 0.96 -17.24 2.96
CA GLY A 420 1.44 -18.62 3.08
C GLY A 420 0.35 -19.65 2.85
N LYS A 421 0.74 -20.82 2.32
CA LYS A 421 -0.18 -21.89 1.88
C LYS A 421 -1.03 -22.50 3.01
N ASN A 422 -0.64 -22.29 4.27
CA ASN A 422 -1.27 -22.85 5.47
C ASN A 422 -2.02 -21.79 6.31
N THR A 423 -2.36 -20.65 5.69
CA THR A 423 -2.99 -19.53 6.39
C THR A 423 -4.47 -19.78 6.68
N VAL A 424 -4.88 -19.48 7.92
CA VAL A 424 -6.27 -19.47 8.40
C VAL A 424 -6.50 -18.21 9.24
N PHE A 425 -7.60 -17.51 9.02
CA PHE A 425 -8.00 -16.35 9.84
C PHE A 425 -9.51 -16.11 9.78
N VAL A 426 -10.01 -15.34 10.74
CA VAL A 426 -11.40 -14.86 10.77
C VAL A 426 -11.42 -13.38 10.44
N PHE A 427 -12.43 -12.91 9.71
CA PHE A 427 -12.66 -11.49 9.45
C PHE A 427 -14.15 -11.17 9.43
N SER A 428 -14.50 -9.89 9.65
CA SER A 428 -15.88 -9.40 9.55
C SER A 428 -16.04 -8.35 8.46
N GLU A 429 -17.11 -8.45 7.67
CA GLU A 429 -17.49 -7.43 6.69
C GLU A 429 -19.00 -7.19 6.78
N ALA A 430 -19.43 -5.93 6.80
CA ALA A 430 -20.84 -5.54 6.91
C ALA A 430 -21.63 -6.33 7.99
N GLN A 431 -21.06 -6.48 9.19
CA GLN A 431 -21.63 -7.22 10.33
C GLN A 431 -21.85 -8.73 10.08
N THR A 432 -21.25 -9.28 9.03
CA THR A 432 -21.22 -10.72 8.75
C THR A 432 -19.83 -11.28 9.06
N ILE A 433 -19.80 -12.50 9.60
CA ILE A 433 -18.57 -13.19 10.01
C ILE A 433 -18.11 -14.16 8.92
N TYR A 434 -16.81 -14.18 8.65
CA TYR A 434 -16.21 -15.02 7.64
C TYR A 434 -14.99 -15.76 8.17
N LEU A 435 -14.87 -17.05 7.84
CA LEU A 435 -13.68 -17.86 8.07
C LEU A 435 -12.96 -18.07 6.75
N PHE A 436 -11.72 -17.60 6.65
CA PHE A 436 -10.84 -17.94 5.54
C PHE A 436 -10.07 -19.23 5.88
N TRP A 437 -10.27 -20.27 5.07
CA TRP A 437 -9.66 -21.59 5.24
C TRP A 437 -9.06 -22.08 3.94
N LYS A 438 -7.72 -22.06 3.84
CA LYS A 438 -6.97 -22.59 2.69
C LYS A 438 -7.56 -22.18 1.32
N GLY A 439 -7.77 -20.89 1.14
CA GLY A 439 -8.28 -20.33 -0.12
C GLY A 439 -9.81 -20.39 -0.28
N LYS A 440 -10.55 -20.93 0.69
CA LYS A 440 -12.02 -20.87 0.72
C LYS A 440 -12.51 -19.92 1.81
N VAL A 441 -13.64 -19.26 1.56
CA VAL A 441 -14.31 -18.41 2.55
C VAL A 441 -15.64 -19.05 2.93
N GLU A 442 -15.83 -19.27 4.22
CA GLU A 442 -17.10 -19.75 4.79
C GLU A 442 -17.80 -18.60 5.51
N LYS A 443 -19.07 -18.36 5.18
CA LYS A 443 -19.91 -17.29 5.76
C LYS A 443 -20.68 -17.83 6.98
N TYR A 444 -20.71 -17.06 8.05
CA TYR A 444 -21.42 -17.39 9.28
C TYR A 444 -22.47 -16.32 9.60
N ALA A 445 -23.68 -16.78 9.95
CA ALA A 445 -24.80 -15.91 10.28
C ALA A 445 -24.73 -15.38 11.73
N SER A 446 -24.03 -16.11 12.61
CA SER A 446 -23.87 -15.75 14.02
C SER A 446 -22.49 -16.14 14.57
N PRO A 447 -22.02 -15.46 15.64
CA PRO A 447 -20.85 -15.87 16.43
C PRO A 447 -20.94 -17.32 16.94
N GLU A 448 -22.13 -17.76 17.32
CA GLU A 448 -22.41 -19.09 17.86
C GLU A 448 -22.18 -20.18 16.80
N ASP A 449 -22.55 -19.91 15.54
CA ASP A 449 -22.31 -20.84 14.43
C ASP A 449 -20.81 -20.97 14.15
N LEU A 450 -20.07 -19.86 14.15
CA LEU A 450 -18.62 -19.88 14.01
C LEU A 450 -17.99 -20.66 15.17
N LYS A 451 -18.43 -20.41 16.41
CA LYS A 451 -17.95 -21.11 17.60
C LYS A 451 -18.14 -22.62 17.50
N LYS A 452 -19.29 -23.08 17.00
CA LYS A 452 -19.55 -24.50 16.78
C LYS A 452 -18.57 -25.09 15.76
N LYS A 453 -18.29 -24.37 14.67
CA LYS A 453 -17.29 -24.78 13.68
C LYS A 453 -15.88 -24.85 14.27
N LEU A 454 -15.46 -23.81 14.99
CA LEU A 454 -14.11 -23.73 15.56
C LEU A 454 -13.85 -24.89 16.53
N LYS A 455 -14.82 -25.25 17.37
CA LYS A 455 -14.74 -26.43 18.24
C LYS A 455 -14.58 -27.73 17.46
N GLN A 456 -15.29 -27.89 16.34
CA GLN A 456 -15.15 -29.07 15.49
C GLN A 456 -13.75 -29.15 14.86
N LEU A 457 -13.20 -28.01 14.44
CA LEU A 457 -11.86 -27.94 13.87
C LEU A 457 -10.77 -28.19 14.91
N GLU A 458 -10.95 -27.69 16.13
CA GLU A 458 -10.04 -27.96 17.26
C GLU A 458 -10.05 -29.45 17.64
N GLN A 459 -11.22 -30.10 17.64
CA GLN A 459 -11.31 -31.54 17.86
C GLN A 459 -10.56 -32.30 16.76
N LYS A 460 -10.80 -31.97 15.49
CA LYS A 460 -10.07 -32.56 14.36
C LYS A 460 -8.57 -32.32 14.43
N TYR A 461 -8.13 -31.17 14.92
CA TYR A 461 -6.72 -30.89 15.15
C TYR A 461 -6.13 -31.87 16.17
N LYS A 462 -6.82 -32.07 17.31
CA LYS A 462 -6.41 -33.03 18.34
C LYS A 462 -6.42 -34.47 17.84
N ASP A 463 -7.40 -34.84 17.02
CA ASP A 463 -7.50 -36.19 16.44
C ASP A 463 -6.36 -36.47 15.43
N VAL A 464 -5.94 -35.44 14.68
CA VAL A 464 -4.77 -35.55 13.77
C VAL A 464 -3.45 -35.50 14.55
N GLU A 465 -3.40 -34.76 15.66
CA GLU A 465 -2.23 -34.75 16.55
C GLU A 465 -2.07 -36.10 17.27
N SER A 466 -3.17 -36.75 17.69
CA SER A 466 -3.12 -38.08 18.29
C SER A 466 -2.64 -39.14 17.30
N LEU A 467 -2.95 -39.00 16.00
CA LEU A 467 -2.38 -39.85 14.96
C LEU A 467 -0.85 -39.90 15.04
N TRP A 468 -0.19 -38.74 15.15
CA TRP A 468 1.27 -38.69 15.29
C TRP A 468 1.72 -39.45 16.55
N LYS A 469 1.08 -39.20 17.69
CA LYS A 469 1.41 -39.88 18.95
C LYS A 469 1.25 -41.40 18.86
N GLU A 470 0.26 -41.88 18.14
CA GLU A 470 -0.01 -43.31 17.93
C GLU A 470 0.96 -43.97 16.93
N MET A 471 1.51 -43.22 15.96
CA MET A 471 2.52 -43.72 15.04
C MET A 471 3.90 -43.92 15.70
N GLY A 472 4.17 -43.23 16.81
CA GLY A 472 5.36 -43.48 17.66
C GLY A 472 6.68 -43.39 16.89
N ASP A 473 7.56 -44.38 17.12
CA ASP A 473 8.90 -44.47 16.50
C ASP A 473 8.86 -44.73 14.98
N ASN A 474 7.70 -45.10 14.42
CA ASN A 474 7.51 -45.35 12.98
C ASN A 474 7.06 -44.10 12.21
N ALA A 475 6.98 -42.94 12.88
CA ALA A 475 6.55 -41.69 12.26
C ALA A 475 7.71 -41.03 11.49
N PRO A 476 7.50 -40.52 10.26
CA PRO A 476 8.54 -39.80 9.50
C PRO A 476 9.17 -38.61 10.25
N GLU A 477 10.46 -38.36 10.04
CA GLU A 477 11.21 -37.32 10.78
C GLU A 477 10.68 -35.89 10.60
N LYS A 478 9.99 -35.59 9.49
CA LYS A 478 9.47 -34.25 9.15
C LYS A 478 7.96 -34.25 9.00
N ILE A 479 7.26 -34.17 10.13
CA ILE A 479 5.80 -34.11 10.18
C ILE A 479 5.31 -32.70 10.55
N LYS A 480 4.24 -32.23 9.89
CA LYS A 480 3.55 -30.98 10.24
C LYS A 480 2.03 -31.14 10.14
N VAL A 481 1.31 -30.66 11.14
CA VAL A 481 -0.16 -30.51 11.05
C VAL A 481 -0.48 -29.25 10.24
N ILE A 482 -1.22 -29.39 9.15
CA ILE A 482 -1.58 -28.30 8.24
C ILE A 482 -3.10 -28.22 8.04
N PRO A 483 -3.68 -27.04 7.78
CA PRO A 483 -5.06 -26.94 7.35
C PRO A 483 -5.22 -27.53 5.95
N ASP A 484 -6.34 -28.21 5.71
CA ASP A 484 -6.69 -28.80 4.42
C ASP A 484 -8.21 -28.88 4.16
N VAL A 485 -8.57 -29.36 2.97
CA VAL A 485 -9.95 -29.64 2.57
C VAL A 485 -10.05 -31.10 2.14
N LEU A 486 -10.96 -31.83 2.80
CA LEU A 486 -11.33 -33.21 2.48
C LEU A 486 -12.82 -33.26 2.17
N ASP A 487 -13.19 -33.77 1.00
CA ASP A 487 -14.58 -33.85 0.51
C ASP A 487 -15.36 -32.53 0.60
N GLY A 488 -14.68 -31.43 0.27
CA GLY A 488 -15.24 -30.08 0.33
C GLY A 488 -15.39 -29.50 1.73
N LYS A 489 -15.03 -30.24 2.80
CA LYS A 489 -15.09 -29.79 4.19
C LYS A 489 -13.71 -29.40 4.73
N SER A 490 -13.68 -28.27 5.45
CA SER A 490 -12.49 -27.80 6.17
C SER A 490 -12.06 -28.80 7.25
N THR A 491 -10.78 -29.16 7.25
CA THR A 491 -10.18 -30.16 8.14
C THR A 491 -8.69 -29.87 8.37
N TYR A 492 -8.05 -30.62 9.27
CA TYR A 492 -6.60 -30.69 9.37
C TYR A 492 -6.07 -31.97 8.74
N ALA A 493 -4.82 -31.92 8.28
CA ALA A 493 -4.07 -33.04 7.76
C ALA A 493 -2.68 -33.09 8.38
N LEU A 494 -2.13 -34.28 8.51
CA LEU A 494 -0.73 -34.49 8.85
C LEU A 494 0.05 -34.56 7.53
N GLU A 495 0.84 -33.54 7.23
CA GLU A 495 1.71 -33.50 6.05
C GLU A 495 3.10 -34.01 6.40
N MET A 496 3.59 -34.92 5.56
CA MET A 496 4.92 -35.53 5.64
C MET A 496 5.51 -35.60 4.23
N LEU A 497 6.81 -35.87 4.14
CA LEU A 497 7.51 -36.04 2.87
C LEU A 497 7.87 -37.51 2.69
N ASP A 498 7.65 -38.05 1.49
CA ASP A 498 8.13 -39.39 1.12
C ASP A 498 9.65 -39.41 0.85
N GLU A 499 10.21 -40.58 0.53
CA GLU A 499 11.64 -40.75 0.24
C GLU A 499 12.13 -39.88 -0.95
N ASN A 500 11.22 -39.50 -1.85
CA ASN A 500 11.51 -38.64 -3.00
C ASN A 500 11.35 -37.13 -2.68
N GLY A 501 10.88 -36.79 -1.48
CA GLY A 501 10.64 -35.43 -1.04
C GLY A 501 9.28 -34.86 -1.45
N ASP A 502 8.36 -35.71 -1.92
CA ASP A 502 7.01 -35.30 -2.31
C ASP A 502 6.03 -35.35 -1.12
N PRO A 503 4.99 -34.49 -1.09
CA PRO A 503 4.11 -34.34 0.07
C PRO A 503 3.03 -35.43 0.15
N LEU A 504 3.10 -36.25 1.18
CA LEU A 504 2.07 -37.19 1.62
C LEU A 504 1.19 -36.56 2.72
N LYS A 505 -0.11 -36.88 2.72
CA LYS A 505 -1.06 -36.33 3.72
C LYS A 505 -1.91 -37.41 4.35
N ALA A 506 -1.99 -37.39 5.68
CA ALA A 506 -2.88 -38.27 6.45
C ALA A 506 -4.01 -37.47 7.12
N TYR A 507 -5.20 -38.05 7.16
CA TYR A 507 -6.39 -37.49 7.79
C TYR A 507 -6.94 -38.51 8.80
N MET A 508 -7.34 -38.04 9.98
CA MET A 508 -8.10 -38.85 10.92
C MET A 508 -9.60 -38.67 10.66
N THR A 509 -10.32 -39.77 10.42
CA THR A 509 -11.78 -39.80 10.27
C THR A 509 -12.40 -40.79 11.23
N GLU A 510 -13.73 -40.79 11.33
CA GLU A 510 -14.49 -41.74 12.15
C GLU A 510 -14.31 -43.20 11.70
N GLU A 511 -13.97 -43.42 10.42
CA GLU A 511 -13.75 -44.76 9.84
C GLU A 511 -12.30 -45.22 9.94
N GLY A 512 -11.37 -44.34 10.33
CA GLY A 512 -9.93 -44.61 10.44
C GLY A 512 -9.08 -43.54 9.77
N VAL A 513 -7.87 -43.92 9.37
CA VAL A 513 -6.87 -43.03 8.77
C VAL A 513 -6.98 -43.08 7.25
N LEU A 514 -7.29 -41.94 6.65
CA LEU A 514 -7.23 -41.78 5.19
C LEU A 514 -5.88 -41.20 4.79
N LEU A 515 -5.28 -41.78 3.75
CA LEU A 515 -4.01 -41.32 3.20
C LEU A 515 -4.24 -40.77 1.79
N ARG A 516 -3.70 -39.58 1.53
CA ARG A 516 -3.59 -38.98 0.20
C ARG A 516 -2.13 -39.06 -0.23
N LEU A 517 -1.90 -39.78 -1.32
CA LEU A 517 -0.59 -40.01 -1.91
C LEU A 517 -0.10 -38.76 -2.65
N SER A 518 1.20 -38.73 -2.96
CA SER A 518 1.89 -37.63 -3.66
C SER A 518 1.27 -37.32 -5.04
N ASN A 519 0.69 -38.34 -5.69
CA ASN A 519 -0.05 -38.20 -6.96
C ASN A 519 -1.48 -37.61 -6.80
N GLY A 520 -1.88 -37.24 -5.58
CA GLY A 520 -3.19 -36.69 -5.24
C GLY A 520 -4.31 -37.70 -5.04
N GLN A 521 -4.06 -39.00 -5.25
CA GLN A 521 -5.06 -40.05 -5.03
C GLN A 521 -5.27 -40.31 -3.54
N LEU A 522 -6.53 -40.39 -3.13
CA LEU A 522 -6.93 -40.90 -1.82
C LEU A 522 -7.00 -42.43 -1.88
N LEU A 523 -6.50 -43.09 -0.85
CA LEU A 523 -6.63 -44.54 -0.71
C LEU A 523 -8.11 -44.91 -0.48
N ASP A 524 -8.59 -45.92 -1.22
CA ASP A 524 -9.99 -46.34 -1.23
C ASP A 524 -10.49 -46.93 0.10
N LYS A 525 -9.59 -47.24 1.03
CA LYS A 525 -9.92 -47.84 2.34
C LYS A 525 -9.25 -47.08 3.48
N PRO A 526 -10.00 -46.65 4.51
CA PRO A 526 -9.44 -46.18 5.76
C PRO A 526 -8.56 -47.27 6.40
N LEU A 527 -7.43 -46.86 6.96
CA LEU A 527 -6.46 -47.72 7.62
C LEU A 527 -6.53 -47.53 9.14
N THR A 528 -6.08 -48.52 9.90
CA THR A 528 -5.74 -48.26 11.32
C THR A 528 -4.47 -47.39 11.41
N PRO A 529 -4.25 -46.65 12.51
CA PRO A 529 -3.03 -45.86 12.73
C PRO A 529 -1.73 -46.64 12.49
N HIS A 530 -1.68 -47.90 12.94
CA HIS A 530 -0.52 -48.78 12.71
C HIS A 530 -0.36 -49.19 11.25
N GLN A 531 -1.44 -49.52 10.55
CA GLN A 531 -1.39 -49.83 9.12
C GLN A 531 -1.02 -48.61 8.28
N ALA A 532 -1.45 -47.41 8.69
CA ALA A 532 -1.06 -46.17 8.05
C ALA A 532 0.45 -45.92 8.23
N ALA A 533 0.98 -46.07 9.45
CA ALA A 533 2.41 -45.93 9.73
C ALA A 533 3.26 -46.91 8.92
N GLN A 534 2.87 -48.18 8.89
CA GLN A 534 3.58 -49.20 8.11
C GLN A 534 3.55 -48.86 6.61
N LYS A 535 2.39 -48.45 6.09
CA LYS A 535 2.26 -48.13 4.67
C LYS A 535 3.03 -46.86 4.29
N ILE A 536 3.14 -45.89 5.19
CA ILE A 536 3.98 -44.70 5.02
C ILE A 536 5.47 -45.09 4.98
N SER A 537 5.91 -46.06 5.78
CA SER A 537 7.31 -46.53 5.75
C SER A 537 7.67 -47.38 4.53
N GLU A 538 6.67 -47.85 3.76
CA GLU A 538 6.84 -48.63 2.53
C GLU A 538 6.81 -47.76 1.25
N LEU A 539 6.54 -46.45 1.39
CA LEU A 539 6.38 -45.46 0.31
C LEU A 539 7.54 -44.46 0.31
#